data_AF-A0A2W4TLW0-F1
#
_entry.id   AF-A0A2W4TLW0-F1
#
_cell.length_a   1.000
_cell.length_b   1.000
_cell.length_c   1.000
_cell.angle_alpha   90.00
_cell.angle_beta   90.00
_cell.angle_gamma   90.00
#
_symmetry.space_group_name_H-M   'P 1'
#
loop_
_entity.id
_entity.type
_entity.pdbx_description
1 polymer ?
#
loop_
_entity_poly.entity_id
_entity_poly.type
_entity_poly.pdbx_seq_one_letter_code
_entity_poly.pdbx_strand_id
1 'polypeptide(L)'
;MGRHYAAFAGITHGQKVHDFVERLLARRFATAHRVGRTGRTRLFHVQHKPLYAALGEPDNRHRKSISLGRAVERMMLLDAVLTDREVVWLATERDKWRHFVNHLRGQLREEDYPRLVFGKGDKQTVRHFPDKLPIGVDTKNGRHIFVFLAVDRTPMDFRQFLLRHAELLIGLHRWTIRVILPRERANLRRVYESAVYDQLWHPLPSSFRDDVLEIFHRRREGRLPGRLRLDTPTPDVHTPSGPALTALYRRWLEGGDEVVSLARSPAHRDALERGQGEVECVVLSHRYGYLSSLAGTS
;
A
#
# COMPACT_ATOMS: atom_id res chain seq x y z
N MET A 1 -13.92 23.61 7.22
CA MET A 1 -14.15 22.40 8.06
C MET A 1 -14.71 21.29 7.16
N GLY A 2 -14.52 19.99 7.42
CA GLY A 2 -15.25 18.95 6.66
C GLY A 2 -15.01 18.88 5.14
N ARG A 3 -13.80 19.19 4.65
CA ARG A 3 -13.45 19.16 3.21
C ARG A 3 -13.78 17.82 2.55
N HIS A 4 -13.32 16.72 3.12
CA HIS A 4 -13.54 15.38 2.54
C HIS A 4 -15.03 15.02 2.47
N TYR A 5 -15.83 15.46 3.45
CA TYR A 5 -17.27 15.28 3.40
C TYR A 5 -17.90 16.09 2.25
N ALA A 6 -17.52 17.36 2.10
CA ALA A 6 -17.99 18.20 0.99
C ALA A 6 -17.60 17.60 -0.38
N ALA A 7 -16.36 17.14 -0.51
CA ALA A 7 -15.84 16.48 -1.70
C ALA A 7 -16.55 15.15 -1.98
N PHE A 8 -16.84 14.34 -0.96
CA PHE A 8 -17.62 13.11 -1.12
C PHE A 8 -19.07 13.40 -1.54
N ALA A 9 -19.75 14.31 -0.85
CA ALA A 9 -21.15 14.63 -1.09
C ALA A 9 -21.39 15.49 -2.35
N GLY A 10 -20.33 15.97 -3.01
CA GLY A 10 -20.45 16.85 -4.17
C GLY A 10 -21.08 18.20 -3.86
N ILE A 11 -20.91 18.70 -2.63
CA ILE A 11 -21.49 19.97 -2.17
C ILE A 11 -20.42 21.02 -1.96
N THR A 12 -20.78 22.29 -2.17
CA THR A 12 -19.95 23.43 -1.78
C THR A 12 -19.78 23.49 -0.26
N HIS A 13 -18.59 23.85 0.20
CA HIS A 13 -18.35 24.07 1.61
C HIS A 13 -19.23 25.23 2.14
N GLY A 14 -19.98 25.00 3.22
CA GLY A 14 -20.90 25.99 3.79
C GLY A 14 -21.73 25.40 4.93
N GLN A 15 -22.88 26.01 5.23
CA GLN A 15 -23.69 25.71 6.41
C GLN A 15 -24.01 24.22 6.58
N LYS A 16 -24.37 23.52 5.49
CA LYS A 16 -24.66 22.08 5.53
C LYS A 16 -23.49 21.24 6.07
N VAL A 17 -22.26 21.62 5.76
CA VAL A 17 -21.05 20.95 6.28
C VAL A 17 -20.85 21.28 7.75
N HIS A 18 -21.10 22.53 8.15
CA HIS A 18 -21.04 22.95 9.54
C HIS A 18 -22.06 22.19 10.40
N ASP A 19 -23.34 22.22 10.02
CA ASP A 19 -24.42 21.54 10.73
C ASP A 19 -24.15 20.04 10.88
N PHE A 20 -23.62 19.40 9.83
CA PHE A 20 -23.27 17.99 9.86
C PHE A 20 -22.17 17.71 10.88
N VAL A 21 -21.07 18.47 10.85
CA VAL A 21 -19.94 18.27 11.76
C VAL A 21 -20.34 18.63 13.21
N GLU A 22 -21.08 19.71 13.42
CA GLU A 22 -21.58 20.09 14.73
C GLU A 22 -22.49 19.01 15.32
N ARG A 23 -23.39 18.44 14.51
CA ARG A 23 -24.24 17.32 14.93
C ARG A 23 -23.44 16.07 15.28
N LEU A 24 -22.39 15.75 14.51
CA LEU A 24 -21.49 14.64 14.83
C LEU A 24 -20.80 14.83 16.19
N LEU A 25 -20.36 16.06 16.49
CA LEU A 25 -19.69 16.38 17.75
C LEU A 25 -20.68 16.41 18.92
N ALA A 26 -21.82 17.08 18.77
CA ALA A 26 -22.85 17.20 19.79
C ALA A 26 -23.39 15.83 20.23
N ARG A 27 -23.57 14.91 19.27
CA ARG A 27 -23.98 13.52 19.54
C ARG A 27 -22.83 12.60 19.95
N ARG A 28 -21.60 13.13 20.10
CA ARG A 28 -20.38 12.37 20.42
C ARG A 28 -20.08 11.23 19.45
N PHE A 29 -20.51 11.38 18.19
CA PHE A 29 -20.23 10.41 17.15
C PHE A 29 -18.81 10.57 16.58
N ALA A 30 -18.24 11.76 16.74
CA ALA A 30 -16.85 12.06 16.41
C ALA A 30 -16.17 12.88 17.52
N THR A 31 -14.84 12.85 17.53
CA THR A 31 -13.98 13.74 18.32
C THR A 31 -13.22 14.69 17.40
N ALA A 32 -12.83 15.86 17.93
CA ALA A 32 -12.05 16.85 17.19
C ALA A 32 -10.65 16.98 17.77
N HIS A 33 -9.63 16.85 16.93
CA HIS A 33 -8.23 17.09 17.28
C HIS A 33 -7.76 18.36 16.60
N ARG A 34 -7.23 19.30 17.38
CA ARG A 34 -6.56 20.50 16.83
C ARG A 34 -5.17 20.10 16.34
N VAL A 35 -4.84 20.51 15.12
CA VAL A 35 -3.59 20.12 14.45
C VAL A 35 -2.91 21.29 13.78
N GLY A 36 -1.61 21.13 13.54
CA GLY A 36 -0.75 22.16 12.95
C GLY A 36 -0.34 23.25 13.93
N ARG A 37 0.67 24.04 13.56
CA ARG A 37 1.29 25.06 14.43
C ARG A 37 0.32 26.15 14.91
N THR A 38 -0.69 26.48 14.09
CA THR A 38 -1.67 27.52 14.42
C THR A 38 -2.88 26.99 15.19
N GLY A 39 -3.03 25.66 15.32
CA GLY A 39 -4.21 25.02 15.92
C GLY A 39 -5.54 25.26 15.20
N ARG A 40 -5.54 25.97 14.05
CA ARG A 40 -6.73 26.32 13.28
C ARG A 40 -7.27 25.15 12.46
N THR A 41 -6.43 24.17 12.14
CA THR A 41 -6.87 22.95 11.46
C THR A 41 -7.42 21.96 12.47
N ARG A 42 -8.54 21.32 12.14
CA ARG A 42 -9.16 20.29 12.96
C ARG A 42 -9.28 18.99 12.16
N LEU A 43 -8.87 17.89 12.76
CA LEU A 43 -9.17 16.54 12.29
C LEU A 43 -10.36 16.01 13.09
N PHE A 44 -11.32 15.43 12.39
CA PHE A 44 -12.50 14.83 13.00
C PHE A 44 -12.36 13.31 12.91
N HIS A 45 -12.30 12.65 14.06
CA HIS A 45 -12.22 11.20 14.14
C HIS A 45 -13.60 10.63 14.44
N VAL A 46 -14.19 9.94 13.47
CA VAL A 46 -15.50 9.29 13.64
C VAL A 46 -15.30 7.96 14.36
N GLN A 47 -15.88 7.85 15.56
CA GLN A 47 -15.62 6.76 16.51
C GLN A 47 -16.88 6.06 17.04
N HIS A 48 -18.07 6.42 16.56
CA HIS A 48 -19.32 5.82 17.04
C HIS A 48 -19.52 4.38 16.54
N LYS A 49 -19.50 3.38 17.43
CA LYS A 49 -19.63 1.95 17.06
C LYS A 49 -20.88 1.65 16.21
N PRO A 50 -22.08 2.18 16.51
CA PRO A 50 -23.25 1.96 15.66
C PRO A 50 -23.12 2.42 14.20
N LEU A 51 -22.36 3.48 13.92
CA LEU A 51 -22.10 3.90 12.53
C LEU A 51 -21.28 2.85 11.78
N TYR A 52 -20.28 2.27 12.44
CA TYR A 52 -19.50 1.17 11.86
C TYR A 52 -20.29 -0.13 11.76
N ALA A 53 -21.20 -0.39 12.71
CA ALA A 53 -22.10 -1.54 12.65
C ALA A 53 -23.03 -1.48 11.43
N ALA A 54 -23.54 -0.29 11.07
CA ALA A 54 -24.32 -0.08 9.87
C ALA A 54 -23.54 -0.36 8.57
N LEU A 55 -22.20 -0.30 8.62
CA LEU A 55 -21.31 -0.68 7.52
C LEU A 55 -20.92 -2.17 7.55
N GLY A 56 -21.46 -2.96 8.49
CA GLY A 56 -21.09 -4.37 8.69
C GLY A 56 -19.73 -4.56 9.38
N GLU A 57 -19.17 -3.49 9.97
CA GLU A 57 -17.79 -3.41 10.46
C GLU A 57 -17.72 -2.98 11.95
N PRO A 58 -18.54 -3.54 12.86
CA PRO A 58 -18.74 -3.03 14.21
C PRO A 58 -17.47 -3.02 15.07
N ASP A 59 -16.41 -3.75 14.73
CA ASP A 59 -15.14 -3.79 15.47
C ASP A 59 -13.94 -3.30 14.65
N ASN A 60 -14.22 -2.51 13.62
CA ASN A 60 -13.19 -1.89 12.80
C ASN A 60 -12.23 -1.03 13.62
N ARG A 61 -10.92 -1.26 13.42
CA ARG A 61 -9.86 -0.54 14.13
C ARG A 61 -9.84 0.96 13.80
N HIS A 62 -10.46 1.40 12.71
CA HIS A 62 -10.60 2.83 12.39
C HIS A 62 -11.41 3.60 13.43
N ARG A 63 -12.25 2.90 14.22
CA ARG A 63 -12.93 3.47 15.37
C ARG A 63 -11.98 3.85 16.51
N LYS A 64 -10.88 3.12 16.68
CA LYS A 64 -9.94 3.33 17.79
C LYS A 64 -9.07 4.55 17.49
N SER A 65 -8.65 5.23 18.55
CA SER A 65 -7.69 6.33 18.44
C SER A 65 -6.39 5.84 17.79
N ILE A 66 -5.80 6.69 16.97
CA ILE A 66 -4.53 6.46 16.27
C ILE A 66 -3.61 7.66 16.48
N SER A 67 -2.31 7.47 16.23
CA SER A 67 -1.38 8.59 16.22
C SER A 67 -1.80 9.64 15.18
N LEU A 68 -1.49 10.89 15.47
CA LEU A 68 -1.86 12.00 14.59
C LEU A 68 -1.23 11.86 13.20
N GLY A 69 -0.01 11.33 13.13
CA GLY A 69 0.67 11.00 11.88
C GLY A 69 -0.11 10.02 11.01
N ARG A 70 -0.55 8.90 11.60
CA ARG A 70 -1.38 7.91 10.90
C ARG A 70 -2.72 8.50 10.48
N ALA A 71 -3.30 9.41 11.25
CA ALA A 71 -4.52 10.12 10.84
C ALA A 71 -4.28 10.99 9.61
N VAL A 72 -3.17 11.74 9.57
CA VAL A 72 -2.77 12.56 8.42
C VAL A 72 -2.55 11.72 7.16
N GLU A 73 -1.84 10.60 7.29
CA GLU A 73 -1.62 9.65 6.18
C GLU A 73 -2.95 9.11 5.63
N ARG A 74 -3.90 8.76 6.50
CA ARG A 74 -5.25 8.36 6.07
C ARG A 74 -6.00 9.48 5.36
N MET A 75 -5.81 10.73 5.76
CA MET A 75 -6.42 11.85 5.03
C MET A 75 -5.83 12.03 3.64
N MET A 76 -4.51 11.85 3.49
CA MET A 76 -3.83 11.88 2.19
C MET A 76 -4.38 10.81 1.25
N LEU A 77 -4.54 9.57 1.77
CA LEU A 77 -5.16 8.47 1.01
C LEU A 77 -6.62 8.78 0.66
N LEU A 78 -7.38 9.39 1.56
CA LEU A 78 -8.77 9.75 1.31
C LEU A 78 -8.90 10.81 0.20
N ASP A 79 -8.02 11.81 0.15
CA ASP A 79 -7.99 12.78 -0.96
C ASP A 79 -7.73 12.07 -2.32
N ALA A 80 -6.86 11.06 -2.35
CA ALA A 80 -6.63 10.27 -3.56
C ALA A 80 -7.89 9.46 -3.95
N VAL A 81 -8.51 8.77 -2.99
CA VAL A 81 -9.74 7.98 -3.20
C VAL A 81 -10.89 8.84 -3.72
N LEU A 82 -11.09 10.03 -3.14
CA LEU A 82 -12.19 10.93 -3.51
C LEU A 82 -12.01 11.59 -4.88
N THR A 83 -10.81 11.52 -5.46
CA THR A 83 -10.54 12.05 -6.81
C THR A 83 -11.18 11.17 -7.89
N ASP A 84 -11.22 9.84 -7.69
CA ASP A 84 -11.79 8.90 -8.66
C ASP A 84 -13.16 8.38 -8.21
N ARG A 85 -14.20 9.14 -8.53
CA ARG A 85 -15.59 8.79 -8.14
C ARG A 85 -16.17 7.59 -8.86
N GLU A 86 -15.64 7.29 -10.05
CA GLU A 86 -16.08 6.17 -10.89
C GLU A 86 -15.44 4.84 -10.47
N VAL A 87 -14.45 4.88 -9.58
CA VAL A 87 -13.73 3.71 -9.10
C VAL A 87 -14.41 3.15 -7.86
N VAL A 88 -14.64 1.84 -7.84
CA VAL A 88 -15.13 1.14 -6.65
C VAL A 88 -13.93 0.85 -5.75
N TRP A 89 -13.94 1.39 -4.53
CA TRP A 89 -12.82 1.26 -3.60
C TRP A 89 -13.02 0.14 -2.58
N LEU A 90 -12.18 -0.88 -2.64
CA LEU A 90 -12.13 -1.99 -1.69
C LEU A 90 -11.32 -1.56 -0.45
N ALA A 91 -12.03 -1.17 0.61
CA ALA A 91 -11.40 -0.60 1.81
C ALA A 91 -10.97 -1.67 2.82
N THR A 92 -11.82 -2.67 3.07
CA THR A 92 -11.59 -3.66 4.14
C THR A 92 -10.86 -4.90 3.62
N GLU A 93 -10.27 -5.67 4.53
CA GLU A 93 -9.73 -7.00 4.23
C GLU A 93 -10.82 -7.90 3.63
N ARG A 94 -12.04 -7.86 4.19
CA ARG A 94 -13.20 -8.61 3.72
C ARG A 94 -13.60 -8.25 2.29
N ASP A 95 -13.64 -6.96 1.95
CA ASP A 95 -14.00 -6.50 0.61
C ASP A 95 -13.00 -6.99 -0.43
N LYS A 96 -11.70 -6.84 -0.12
CA LYS A 96 -10.61 -7.29 -1.01
C LYS A 96 -10.63 -8.79 -1.18
N TRP A 97 -10.73 -9.54 -0.09
CA TRP A 97 -10.79 -10.99 -0.12
C TRP A 97 -11.95 -11.49 -0.98
N ARG A 98 -13.17 -11.04 -0.67
CA ARG A 98 -14.38 -11.41 -1.42
C ARG A 98 -14.25 -11.05 -2.91
N HIS A 99 -13.75 -9.86 -3.21
CA HIS A 99 -13.59 -9.41 -4.59
C HIS A 99 -12.63 -10.31 -5.36
N PHE A 100 -11.40 -10.49 -4.88
CA PHE A 100 -10.38 -11.20 -5.63
C PHE A 100 -10.61 -12.72 -5.70
N VAL A 101 -11.12 -13.35 -4.64
CA VAL A 101 -11.50 -14.78 -4.67
C VAL A 101 -12.57 -15.03 -5.73
N ASN A 102 -13.60 -14.18 -5.77
CA ASN A 102 -14.66 -14.30 -6.77
C ASN A 102 -14.20 -13.94 -8.18
N HIS A 103 -13.33 -12.93 -8.31
CA HIS A 103 -12.84 -12.44 -9.59
C HIS A 103 -11.90 -13.45 -10.27
N LEU A 104 -10.98 -14.04 -9.51
CA LEU A 104 -9.99 -14.98 -10.01
C LEU A 104 -10.49 -16.43 -10.05
N ARG A 105 -11.67 -16.74 -9.47
CA ARG A 105 -12.35 -18.04 -9.56
C ARG A 105 -11.43 -19.26 -9.33
N GLY A 106 -10.54 -19.17 -8.35
CA GLY A 106 -9.61 -20.26 -8.01
C GLY A 106 -8.35 -20.34 -8.87
N GLN A 107 -8.08 -19.37 -9.75
CA GLN A 107 -6.80 -19.24 -10.45
C GLN A 107 -5.61 -19.00 -9.51
N LEU A 108 -5.88 -18.57 -8.27
CA LEU A 108 -4.89 -18.26 -7.26
C LEU A 108 -5.19 -19.06 -5.99
N ARG A 109 -4.18 -19.72 -5.42
CA ARG A 109 -4.33 -20.44 -4.15
C ARG A 109 -4.40 -19.44 -3.00
N GLU A 110 -4.99 -19.86 -1.88
CA GLU A 110 -5.13 -19.01 -0.68
C GLU A 110 -3.77 -18.45 -0.21
N GLU A 111 -2.70 -19.24 -0.36
CA GLU A 111 -1.35 -18.85 0.01
C GLU A 111 -0.70 -17.75 -0.84
N ASP A 112 -1.18 -17.59 -2.07
CA ASP A 112 -0.61 -16.68 -3.05
C ASP A 112 -1.28 -15.28 -2.98
N TYR A 113 -2.37 -15.14 -2.21
CA TYR A 113 -2.94 -13.82 -1.91
C TYR A 113 -2.02 -13.00 -0.99
N PRO A 114 -2.05 -11.66 -1.08
CA PRO A 114 -1.27 -10.79 -0.22
C PRO A 114 -1.56 -11.08 1.26
N ARG A 115 -0.55 -11.53 2.00
CA ARG A 115 -0.72 -11.94 3.40
C ARG A 115 0.53 -11.71 4.25
N LEU A 116 0.29 -11.58 5.55
CA LEU A 116 1.31 -11.68 6.59
C LEU A 116 0.89 -12.73 7.60
N VAL A 117 1.87 -13.48 8.08
CA VAL A 117 1.65 -14.59 8.99
C VAL A 117 2.34 -14.30 10.31
N PHE A 118 1.57 -14.38 11.41
CA PHE A 118 2.02 -14.04 12.75
C PHE A 118 2.01 -15.29 13.64
N GLY A 119 2.97 -15.40 14.56
CA GLY A 119 3.08 -16.55 15.47
C GLY A 119 3.87 -17.73 14.87
N LYS A 120 3.91 -18.84 15.60
CA LYS A 120 4.59 -20.10 15.20
C LYS A 120 3.73 -21.30 15.61
N GLY A 121 3.79 -22.38 14.83
CA GLY A 121 3.04 -23.61 15.08
C GLY A 121 1.53 -23.37 15.14
N ASP A 122 0.85 -24.04 16.07
CA ASP A 122 -0.64 -24.05 16.17
C ASP A 122 -1.27 -22.70 16.56
N LYS A 123 -0.46 -21.68 16.91
CA LYS A 123 -0.93 -20.32 17.25
C LYS A 123 -0.76 -19.32 16.09
N GLN A 124 -0.63 -19.83 14.87
CA GLN A 124 -0.42 -19.01 13.69
C GLN A 124 -1.69 -18.25 13.31
N THR A 125 -1.57 -16.95 13.06
CA THR A 125 -2.66 -16.12 12.54
C THR A 125 -2.25 -15.54 11.19
N VAL A 126 -3.03 -15.82 10.16
CA VAL A 126 -2.86 -15.24 8.83
C VAL A 126 -3.73 -13.97 8.72
N ARG A 127 -3.16 -12.90 8.19
CA ARG A 127 -3.89 -11.68 7.84
C ARG A 127 -3.75 -11.43 6.35
N HIS A 128 -4.87 -11.38 5.65
CA HIS A 128 -4.88 -11.05 4.22
C HIS A 128 -4.91 -9.53 4.02
N PHE A 129 -4.34 -9.07 2.91
CA PHE A 129 -4.22 -7.66 2.55
C PHE A 129 -3.77 -6.74 3.72
N PRO A 130 -2.64 -7.07 4.37
CA PRO A 130 -2.25 -6.48 5.66
C PRO A 130 -1.89 -5.00 5.60
N ASP A 131 -1.66 -4.45 4.41
CA ASP A 131 -1.30 -3.05 4.17
C ASP A 131 -2.39 -2.06 4.57
N LYS A 132 -3.65 -2.49 4.56
CA LYS A 132 -4.84 -1.63 4.84
C LYS A 132 -4.93 -0.41 3.92
N LEU A 133 -4.27 -0.47 2.76
CA LEU A 133 -4.37 0.52 1.69
C LEU A 133 -5.58 0.18 0.81
N PRO A 134 -6.34 1.18 0.33
CA PRO A 134 -7.49 0.92 -0.54
C PRO A 134 -7.02 0.34 -1.88
N ILE A 135 -7.82 -0.56 -2.47
CA ILE A 135 -7.62 -1.06 -3.82
C ILE A 135 -8.82 -0.64 -4.66
N GLY A 136 -8.58 0.08 -5.75
CA GLY A 136 -9.62 0.53 -6.67
C GLY A 136 -9.95 -0.54 -7.70
N VAL A 137 -11.21 -0.60 -8.10
CA VAL A 137 -11.70 -1.41 -9.21
C VAL A 137 -12.41 -0.49 -10.20
N ASP A 138 -11.79 -0.29 -11.35
CA ASP A 138 -12.39 0.38 -12.50
C ASP A 138 -13.12 -0.69 -13.32
N THR A 139 -14.42 -0.85 -13.04
CA THR A 139 -15.26 -1.88 -13.66
C THR A 139 -15.49 -1.66 -15.15
N LYS A 140 -15.37 -0.41 -15.63
CA LYS A 140 -15.52 -0.07 -17.05
C LYS A 140 -14.36 -0.61 -17.88
N ASN A 141 -13.14 -0.48 -17.35
CA ASN A 141 -11.92 -0.88 -18.05
C ASN A 141 -11.32 -2.21 -17.57
N GLY A 142 -11.96 -2.86 -16.59
CA GLY A 142 -11.46 -4.11 -15.99
C GLY A 142 -10.10 -3.96 -15.31
N ARG A 143 -9.81 -2.77 -14.76
CA ARG A 143 -8.50 -2.39 -14.22
C ARG A 143 -8.53 -2.29 -12.70
N HIS A 144 -7.51 -2.85 -12.04
CA HIS A 144 -7.35 -2.77 -10.58
C HIS A 144 -6.25 -1.78 -10.20
N ILE A 145 -6.54 -0.87 -9.26
CA ILE A 145 -5.66 0.22 -8.87
C ILE A 145 -5.13 -0.03 -7.45
N PHE A 146 -3.86 -0.37 -7.34
CA PHE A 146 -3.18 -0.63 -6.09
C PHE A 146 -2.50 0.65 -5.59
N VAL A 147 -3.07 1.26 -4.55
CA VAL A 147 -2.61 2.55 -4.04
C VAL A 147 -1.52 2.36 -2.99
N PHE A 148 -0.43 3.12 -3.09
CA PHE A 148 0.61 3.22 -2.07
C PHE A 148 0.92 4.67 -1.71
N LEU A 149 0.97 5.02 -0.42
CA LEU A 149 1.33 6.36 0.03
C LEU A 149 2.84 6.48 0.27
N ALA A 150 3.52 7.29 -0.56
CA ALA A 150 4.96 7.53 -0.48
C ALA A 150 5.30 8.57 0.60
N VAL A 151 5.30 8.15 1.87
CA VAL A 151 5.76 8.99 2.98
C VAL A 151 7.25 8.87 3.28
N ASP A 152 7.87 7.73 3.01
CA ASP A 152 9.26 7.50 3.40
C ASP A 152 10.25 7.92 2.32
N ARG A 153 11.43 8.40 2.73
CA ARG A 153 12.51 8.73 1.78
C ARG A 153 13.08 7.49 1.10
N THR A 154 12.99 6.34 1.77
CA THR A 154 13.47 5.05 1.27
C THR A 154 12.28 4.15 0.96
N PRO A 155 12.14 3.61 -0.26
CA PRO A 155 10.96 2.86 -0.68
C PRO A 155 10.99 1.39 -0.22
N MET A 156 11.51 1.09 0.98
CA MET A 156 11.65 -0.30 1.44
C MET A 156 10.28 -0.95 1.69
N ASP A 157 9.38 -0.26 2.39
CA ASP A 157 8.02 -0.76 2.63
C ASP A 157 7.21 -0.84 1.33
N PHE A 158 7.50 0.04 0.37
CA PHE A 158 6.94 -0.05 -0.97
C PHE A 158 7.43 -1.30 -1.73
N ARG A 159 8.73 -1.63 -1.65
CA ARG A 159 9.24 -2.88 -2.23
C ARG A 159 8.59 -4.11 -1.60
N GLN A 160 8.38 -4.10 -0.27
CA GLN A 160 7.62 -5.15 0.40
C GLN A 160 6.17 -5.22 -0.08
N PHE A 161 5.53 -4.07 -0.29
CA PHE A 161 4.19 -4.00 -0.87
C PHE A 161 4.14 -4.62 -2.27
N LEU A 162 5.08 -4.27 -3.16
CA LEU A 162 5.16 -4.84 -4.52
C LEU A 162 5.33 -6.36 -4.47
N LEU A 163 6.30 -6.85 -3.70
CA LEU A 163 6.55 -8.29 -3.56
C LEU A 163 5.36 -9.06 -2.96
N ARG A 164 4.64 -8.46 -2.01
CA ARG A 164 3.46 -9.10 -1.40
C ARG A 164 2.29 -9.22 -2.36
N HIS A 165 2.19 -8.34 -3.36
CA HIS A 165 1.13 -8.34 -4.35
C HIS A 165 1.53 -9.00 -5.67
N ALA A 166 2.80 -9.39 -5.84
CA ALA A 166 3.34 -9.88 -7.09
C ALA A 166 2.50 -11.03 -7.70
N GLU A 167 2.21 -12.10 -6.95
CA GLU A 167 1.38 -13.20 -7.45
C GLU A 167 -0.01 -12.75 -7.89
N LEU A 168 -0.66 -11.91 -7.07
CA LEU A 168 -1.98 -11.38 -7.37
C LEU A 168 -1.96 -10.59 -8.69
N LEU A 169 -0.93 -9.80 -8.95
CA LEU A 169 -0.81 -9.00 -10.18
C LEU A 169 -0.69 -9.88 -11.44
N ILE A 170 -0.10 -11.08 -11.35
CA ILE A 170 0.02 -12.01 -12.49
C ILE A 170 -1.37 -12.47 -12.94
N GLY A 171 -2.27 -12.72 -11.99
CA GLY A 171 -3.64 -13.17 -12.29
C GLY A 171 -4.56 -12.09 -12.85
N LEU A 172 -4.15 -10.82 -12.85
CA LEU A 172 -5.01 -9.70 -13.25
C LEU A 172 -4.80 -9.31 -14.71
N HIS A 173 -5.90 -9.08 -15.43
CA HIS A 173 -5.86 -8.64 -16.82
C HIS A 173 -5.24 -7.27 -16.99
N ARG A 174 -5.63 -6.30 -16.15
CA ARG A 174 -5.04 -4.95 -16.12
C ARG A 174 -4.90 -4.45 -14.70
N TRP A 175 -3.76 -3.85 -14.39
CA TRP A 175 -3.48 -3.29 -13.08
C TRP A 175 -2.64 -2.03 -13.15
N THR A 176 -2.80 -1.17 -12.14
CA THR A 176 -1.99 0.04 -11.96
C THR A 176 -1.46 0.10 -10.54
N ILE A 177 -0.14 0.26 -10.39
CA ILE A 177 0.45 0.67 -9.12
C ILE A 177 0.44 2.20 -9.06
N ARG A 178 -0.45 2.74 -8.23
CA ARG A 178 -0.57 4.19 -8.03
C ARG A 178 0.17 4.62 -6.78
N VAL A 179 1.29 5.30 -6.97
CA VAL A 179 2.07 5.90 -5.90
C VAL A 179 1.57 7.32 -5.63
N ILE A 180 1.01 7.54 -4.46
CA ILE A 180 0.52 8.84 -3.99
C ILE A 180 1.66 9.56 -3.28
N LEU A 181 2.04 10.72 -3.79
CA LEU A 181 3.07 11.57 -3.20
C LEU A 181 2.42 12.80 -2.56
N PRO A 182 2.67 13.06 -1.26
CA PRO A 182 2.44 14.39 -0.70
C PRO A 182 3.17 15.44 -1.54
N ARG A 183 2.58 16.63 -1.70
CA ARG A 183 3.17 17.70 -2.52
C ARG A 183 4.59 18.08 -2.09
N GLU A 184 4.86 18.01 -0.79
CA GLU A 184 6.17 18.29 -0.19
C GLU A 184 7.22 17.22 -0.48
N ARG A 185 6.80 16.05 -0.99
CA ARG A 185 7.63 14.89 -1.32
C ARG A 185 7.57 14.54 -2.82
N ALA A 186 7.13 15.48 -3.66
CA ALA A 186 7.08 15.27 -5.12
C ALA A 186 8.44 14.88 -5.72
N ASN A 187 9.55 15.31 -5.10
CA ASN A 187 10.91 14.95 -5.50
C ASN A 187 11.23 13.45 -5.34
N LEU A 188 10.43 12.69 -4.57
CA LEU A 188 10.63 11.24 -4.40
C LEU A 188 10.07 10.42 -5.57
N ARG A 189 9.38 11.04 -6.54
CA ARG A 189 8.79 10.36 -7.71
C ARG A 189 9.77 9.37 -8.35
N ARG A 190 10.96 9.84 -8.75
CA ARG A 190 11.97 8.99 -9.42
C ARG A 190 12.47 7.83 -8.55
N VAL A 191 12.52 8.02 -7.23
CA VAL A 191 12.96 6.98 -6.28
C VAL A 191 11.94 5.85 -6.22
N TYR A 192 10.65 6.18 -6.23
CA TYR A 192 9.57 5.19 -6.22
C TYR A 192 9.39 4.53 -7.59
N GLU A 193 9.49 5.28 -8.69
CA GLU A 193 9.51 4.73 -10.05
C GLU A 193 10.65 3.71 -10.21
N SER A 194 11.88 4.09 -9.85
CA SER A 194 13.03 3.17 -9.87
C SER A 194 12.81 1.93 -9.00
N ALA A 195 12.15 2.04 -7.86
CA ALA A 195 11.84 0.89 -7.01
C ALA A 195 10.88 -0.11 -7.67
N VAL A 196 9.96 0.34 -8.53
CA VAL A 196 9.13 -0.55 -9.34
C VAL A 196 9.99 -1.25 -10.39
N TYR A 197 10.79 -0.51 -11.15
CA TYR A 197 11.63 -1.10 -12.19
C TYR A 197 12.59 -2.15 -11.61
N ASP A 198 13.21 -1.86 -10.48
CA ASP A 198 14.07 -2.82 -9.79
C ASP A 198 13.35 -4.10 -9.33
N GLN A 199 12.06 -4.01 -9.00
CA GLN A 199 11.33 -5.10 -8.33
C GLN A 199 10.43 -5.92 -9.26
N LEU A 200 9.89 -5.29 -10.30
CA LEU A 200 8.90 -5.89 -11.22
C LEU A 200 9.39 -5.94 -12.67
N TRP A 201 10.27 -5.02 -13.11
CA TRP A 201 10.73 -4.97 -14.51
C TRP A 201 11.89 -5.92 -14.79
N HIS A 202 12.72 -6.22 -13.79
CA HIS A 202 13.86 -7.10 -13.93
C HIS A 202 13.63 -8.39 -13.16
N PRO A 203 13.06 -9.44 -13.81
CA PRO A 203 13.03 -10.76 -13.21
C PRO A 203 14.45 -11.21 -12.91
N LEU A 204 14.61 -11.91 -11.78
CA LEU A 204 15.88 -12.51 -11.42
C LEU A 204 16.35 -13.45 -12.55
N PRO A 205 17.51 -13.20 -13.17
CA PRO A 205 18.05 -14.11 -14.16
C PRO A 205 18.28 -15.50 -13.55
N SER A 206 18.06 -16.55 -14.35
CA SER A 206 18.21 -17.94 -13.88
C SER A 206 19.60 -18.24 -13.29
N SER A 207 20.64 -17.58 -13.80
CA SER A 207 22.02 -17.71 -13.32
C SER A 207 22.21 -17.26 -11.88
N PHE A 208 21.38 -16.35 -11.37
CA PHE A 208 21.54 -15.78 -10.03
C PHE A 208 20.71 -16.49 -8.96
N ARG A 209 19.87 -17.48 -9.31
CA ARG A 209 18.98 -18.11 -8.33
C ARG A 209 19.77 -18.71 -7.16
N ASP A 210 20.74 -19.55 -7.48
CA ASP A 210 21.47 -20.31 -6.47
C ASP A 210 22.39 -19.39 -5.67
N ASP A 211 23.01 -18.39 -6.32
CA ASP A 211 23.79 -17.34 -5.65
C ASP A 211 22.93 -16.54 -4.65
N VAL A 212 21.71 -16.15 -5.05
CA VAL A 212 20.78 -15.41 -4.19
C VAL A 212 20.37 -16.27 -2.99
N LEU A 213 20.01 -17.53 -3.20
CA LEU A 213 19.64 -18.44 -2.13
C LEU A 213 20.83 -18.68 -1.18
N GLU A 214 22.02 -18.91 -1.70
CA GLU A 214 23.23 -19.10 -0.89
C GLU A 214 23.50 -17.86 -0.02
N ILE A 215 23.43 -16.66 -0.61
CA ILE A 215 23.57 -15.39 0.13
C ILE A 215 22.50 -15.27 1.22
N PHE A 216 21.25 -15.67 0.95
CA PHE A 216 20.16 -15.62 1.92
C PHE A 216 20.38 -16.60 3.08
N HIS A 217 20.79 -17.83 2.79
CA HIS A 217 21.14 -18.81 3.81
C HIS A 217 22.31 -18.34 4.67
N ARG A 218 23.42 -17.89 4.06
CA ARG A 218 24.57 -17.33 4.78
C ARG A 218 24.18 -16.13 5.64
N ARG A 219 23.30 -15.25 5.13
CA ARG A 219 22.77 -14.11 5.89
C ARG A 219 21.93 -14.55 7.09
N ARG A 220 21.05 -15.55 6.91
CA ARG A 220 20.21 -16.10 7.99
C ARG A 220 21.03 -16.75 9.09
N GLU A 221 22.12 -17.39 8.73
CA GLU A 221 23.08 -18.02 9.66
C GLU A 221 24.02 -17.00 10.34
N GLY A 222 23.92 -15.72 10.02
CA GLY A 222 24.79 -14.67 10.56
C GLY A 222 26.21 -14.66 9.96
N ARG A 223 26.46 -15.45 8.91
CA ARG A 223 27.78 -15.59 8.26
C ARG A 223 28.09 -14.47 7.26
N LEU A 224 27.10 -13.62 6.94
CA LEU A 224 27.27 -12.49 6.02
C LEU A 224 26.79 -11.18 6.67
N PRO A 225 27.67 -10.40 7.34
CA PRO A 225 27.32 -9.08 7.86
C PRO A 225 27.22 -8.04 6.72
N GLY A 226 26.56 -6.90 6.98
CA GLY A 226 26.50 -5.79 6.01
C GLY A 226 25.31 -5.82 5.03
N ARG A 227 25.43 -5.12 3.89
CA ARG A 227 24.37 -5.00 2.88
C ARG A 227 24.41 -6.18 1.91
N LEU A 228 23.23 -6.68 1.51
CA LEU A 228 23.13 -7.72 0.51
C LEU A 228 23.51 -7.19 -0.87
N ARG A 229 24.42 -7.89 -1.55
CA ARG A 229 24.90 -7.64 -2.90
C ARG A 229 25.29 -8.98 -3.52
N LEU A 230 25.14 -9.08 -4.82
CA LEU A 230 25.70 -10.19 -5.59
C LEU A 230 27.15 -9.84 -5.96
N ASP A 231 28.03 -10.83 -5.85
CA ASP A 231 29.43 -10.71 -6.23
C ASP A 231 29.55 -10.90 -7.75
N THR A 232 29.19 -9.86 -8.50
CA THR A 232 29.27 -9.85 -9.97
C THR A 232 30.41 -8.92 -10.39
N PRO A 233 31.42 -9.41 -11.16
CA PRO A 233 32.57 -8.59 -11.58
C PRO A 233 32.17 -7.33 -12.35
N THR A 234 31.09 -7.42 -13.12
CA THR A 234 30.50 -6.32 -13.90
C THR A 234 28.98 -6.37 -13.75
N PRO A 235 28.39 -5.64 -12.78
CA PRO A 235 26.94 -5.58 -12.64
C PRO A 235 26.34 -4.91 -13.87
N ASP A 236 25.35 -5.56 -14.47
CA ASP A 236 24.58 -5.06 -15.60
C ASP A 236 23.20 -4.55 -15.16
N VAL A 237 22.36 -4.17 -16.13
CA VAL A 237 20.99 -3.69 -15.87
C VAL A 237 20.08 -4.78 -15.28
N HIS A 238 20.43 -6.07 -15.42
CA HIS A 238 19.67 -7.19 -14.89
C HIS A 238 20.11 -7.58 -13.48
N THR A 239 21.25 -7.07 -13.01
CA THR A 239 21.79 -7.36 -11.69
C THR A 239 20.92 -6.69 -10.62
N PRO A 240 20.30 -7.47 -9.72
CA PRO A 240 19.44 -6.93 -8.67
C PRO A 240 20.14 -5.91 -7.79
N SER A 241 19.50 -4.75 -7.60
CA SER A 241 20.03 -3.72 -6.70
C SER A 241 20.06 -4.24 -5.25
N GLY A 242 21.03 -3.78 -4.45
CA GLY A 242 21.11 -4.15 -3.03
C GLY A 242 19.81 -3.91 -2.23
N PRO A 243 19.08 -2.80 -2.45
CA PRO A 243 17.74 -2.61 -1.89
C PRO A 243 16.70 -3.63 -2.36
N ALA A 244 16.71 -4.03 -3.64
CA ALA A 244 15.83 -5.08 -4.16
C ALA A 244 16.14 -6.45 -3.53
N LEU A 245 17.42 -6.82 -3.43
CA LEU A 245 17.87 -8.04 -2.72
C LEU A 245 17.48 -8.02 -1.24
N THR A 246 17.60 -6.86 -0.58
CA THR A 246 17.20 -6.69 0.82
C THR A 246 15.70 -6.87 1.00
N ALA A 247 14.89 -6.33 0.07
CA ALA A 247 13.45 -6.53 0.09
C ALA A 247 13.09 -8.00 -0.16
N LEU A 248 13.72 -8.63 -1.14
CA LEU A 248 13.51 -10.02 -1.48
C LEU A 248 13.88 -10.95 -0.32
N TYR A 249 15.02 -10.72 0.34
CA TYR A 249 15.43 -11.47 1.53
C TYR A 249 14.40 -11.39 2.66
N ARG A 250 13.88 -10.18 2.96
CA ARG A 250 12.84 -10.01 3.98
C ARG A 250 11.59 -10.82 3.65
N ARG A 251 11.22 -10.87 2.37
CA ARG A 251 10.06 -11.66 1.93
C ARG A 251 10.35 -13.16 1.95
N TRP A 252 11.56 -13.58 1.57
CA TRP A 252 12.01 -14.97 1.62
C TRP A 252 12.01 -15.53 3.06
N LEU A 253 12.33 -14.72 4.07
CA LEU A 253 12.21 -15.13 5.48
C LEU A 253 10.78 -15.52 5.88
N GLU A 254 9.76 -15.01 5.18
CA GLU A 254 8.34 -15.32 5.42
C GLU A 254 7.82 -16.45 4.53
N GLY A 255 8.23 -16.48 3.26
CA GLY A 255 7.65 -17.35 2.22
C GLY A 255 8.56 -18.46 1.69
N GLY A 256 9.82 -18.51 2.12
CA GLY A 256 10.80 -19.49 1.64
C GLY A 256 11.14 -19.32 0.16
N ASP A 257 11.66 -20.39 -0.44
CA ASP A 257 12.31 -20.38 -1.75
C ASP A 257 11.36 -20.04 -2.91
N GLU A 258 10.05 -20.27 -2.74
CA GLU A 258 9.03 -19.91 -3.74
C GLU A 258 9.02 -18.42 -4.06
N VAL A 259 9.39 -17.57 -3.09
CA VAL A 259 9.51 -16.12 -3.28
C VAL A 259 10.59 -15.80 -4.34
N VAL A 260 11.69 -16.56 -4.35
CA VAL A 260 12.76 -16.40 -5.33
C VAL A 260 12.31 -16.95 -6.68
N SER A 261 11.58 -18.06 -6.72
CA SER A 261 10.97 -18.60 -7.94
C SER A 261 10.05 -17.59 -8.62
N LEU A 262 9.13 -16.97 -7.87
CA LEU A 262 8.22 -15.94 -8.38
C LEU A 262 8.97 -14.72 -8.94
N ALA A 263 10.02 -14.26 -8.25
CA ALA A 263 10.81 -13.12 -8.68
C ALA A 263 11.56 -13.36 -10.00
N ARG A 264 11.59 -14.59 -10.53
CA ARG A 264 12.11 -14.93 -11.86
C ARG A 264 11.04 -14.84 -12.96
N SER A 265 9.76 -14.74 -12.62
CA SER A 265 8.68 -14.70 -13.58
C SER A 265 8.77 -13.44 -14.45
N PRO A 266 8.75 -13.55 -15.79
CA PRO A 266 8.69 -12.39 -16.67
C PRO A 266 7.30 -11.75 -16.70
N ALA A 267 6.28 -12.37 -16.09
CA ALA A 267 4.87 -11.96 -16.22
C ALA A 267 4.63 -10.48 -15.86
N HIS A 268 5.32 -9.94 -14.85
CA HIS A 268 5.19 -8.52 -14.50
C HIS A 268 5.80 -7.60 -15.56
N ARG A 269 6.99 -7.94 -16.07
CA ARG A 269 7.64 -7.22 -17.17
C ARG A 269 6.74 -7.23 -18.40
N ASP A 270 6.29 -8.41 -18.81
CA ASP A 270 5.44 -8.60 -19.97
C ASP A 270 4.14 -7.79 -19.86
N ALA A 271 3.53 -7.77 -18.67
CA ALA A 271 2.34 -6.95 -18.43
C ALA A 271 2.65 -5.45 -18.59
N LEU A 272 3.78 -4.97 -18.06
CA LEU A 272 4.21 -3.59 -18.20
C LEU A 272 4.52 -3.23 -19.66
N GLU A 273 5.22 -4.08 -20.41
CA GLU A 273 5.54 -3.89 -21.83
C GLU A 273 4.28 -3.86 -22.70
N ARG A 274 3.27 -4.69 -22.39
CA ARG A 274 1.99 -4.72 -23.09
C ARG A 274 1.01 -3.61 -22.65
N GLY A 275 1.37 -2.75 -21.70
CA GLY A 275 0.47 -1.74 -21.13
C GLY A 275 -0.72 -2.31 -20.35
N GLN A 276 -0.63 -3.57 -19.94
CA GLN A 276 -1.57 -4.26 -19.04
C GLN A 276 -1.23 -3.96 -17.58
N GLY A 277 0.05 -3.81 -17.26
CA GLY A 277 0.55 -3.22 -16.03
C GLY A 277 0.94 -1.77 -16.25
N GLU A 278 0.61 -0.90 -15.30
CA GLU A 278 0.99 0.50 -15.34
C GLU A 278 1.50 0.97 -13.98
N VAL A 279 2.41 1.94 -13.97
CA VAL A 279 2.82 2.64 -12.75
C VAL A 279 2.61 4.13 -12.94
N GLU A 280 1.90 4.73 -12.00
CA GLU A 280 1.67 6.17 -12.01
C GLU A 280 2.02 6.79 -10.65
N CYS A 281 2.65 7.96 -10.71
CA CYS A 281 2.99 8.75 -9.53
C CYS A 281 2.10 10.00 -9.47
N VAL A 282 1.13 10.03 -8.57
CA VAL A 282 0.17 11.14 -8.42
C VAL A 282 0.57 12.02 -7.26
N VAL A 283 0.81 13.30 -7.53
CA VAL A 283 1.10 14.30 -6.49
C VAL A 283 -0.22 14.88 -5.99
N LEU A 284 -0.43 14.82 -4.67
CA LEU A 284 -1.64 15.39 -4.06
C LEU A 284 -1.72 16.90 -4.29
N SER A 285 -2.92 17.37 -4.65
CA SER A 285 -3.21 18.80 -4.85
C SER A 285 -3.15 19.58 -3.53
N HIS A 286 -3.62 18.96 -2.44
CA HIS A 286 -3.63 19.54 -1.11
C HIS A 286 -2.25 19.46 -0.45
N ARG A 287 -1.86 20.58 0.20
CA ARG A 287 -0.64 20.66 0.99
C ARG A 287 -0.86 20.06 2.36
N TYR A 288 0.11 19.27 2.82
CA TYR A 288 0.13 18.69 4.15
C TYR A 288 1.40 19.09 4.91
N GLY A 289 2.23 19.98 4.35
CA GLY A 289 3.49 20.43 4.94
C GLY A 289 3.37 20.95 6.36
N TYR A 290 2.25 21.63 6.68
CA TYR A 290 1.97 22.13 8.03
C TYR A 290 1.66 21.01 9.05
N LEU A 291 1.45 19.77 8.58
CA LEU A 291 1.28 18.53 9.35
C LEU A 291 2.41 17.52 9.11
N SER A 292 3.35 17.82 8.21
CA SER A 292 4.36 16.86 7.72
C SER A 292 5.34 16.42 8.80
N SER A 293 5.59 17.26 9.82
CA SER A 293 6.38 16.87 11.00
C SER A 293 5.76 15.74 11.82
N LEU A 294 4.50 15.38 11.54
CA LEU A 294 3.78 14.29 12.19
C LEU A 294 3.72 13.03 11.32
N ALA A 295 3.99 13.12 10.02
CA ALA A 295 3.85 12.00 9.07
C ALA A 295 5.18 11.26 8.85
N GLY A 296 5.18 9.93 8.97
CA GLY A 296 6.39 9.09 8.91
C GLY A 296 7.13 8.90 10.25
N THR A 297 6.57 9.31 11.38
CA THR A 297 7.14 9.11 12.74
C THR A 297 6.40 8.02 13.53
N SER A 298 6.12 6.87 12.90
CA SER A 298 5.48 5.73 13.59
C SER A 298 6.49 4.72 14.09
#